data_AF-A0A6J2Y6A9-F1
#
_entry.id   AF-A0A6J2Y6A9-F1
#
_cell.length_a   1.000
_cell.length_b   1.000
_cell.length_c   1.000
_cell.angle_alpha   90.00
_cell.angle_beta   90.00
_cell.angle_gamma   90.00
#
_symmetry.space_group_name_H-M   'P 1'
#
loop_
_entity.id
_entity.type
_entity.pdbx_description
1 polymer ?
#
loop_
_entity_poly.entity_id
_entity_poly.type
_entity_poly.pdbx_seq_one_letter_code
_entity_poly.pdbx_strand_id
1 'polypeptide(L)'
;MPLEKVCKSCELNESNFCLTCTAGLRRKSNTSKGFSAQDFVEHLLTKGSIAPCDETADQFNNNKLPPYYDEEMYIRGQKFFHKHIFGMFLGNLLGLMAGLSIQSSLAVLIMTKMSGSDYTAYKRYVSTILHMMIWYDSDFKPGSRLWKSLENVKQKHNSASKKSMCVLKYRINQKDMALAQFGFMGLIVTRNQLLGIHDMNDDELECFLHVWRVIGYVLGMEEQYNLCRKNIDETKAICHEILTRVITPTVEEKQTNHLDMVNYLINGLRTMNPFLETKTFMFYMRIVLNNDLTCVGNNDLEYRLMSNDQKFRLRAILLTIKSLQYSLVRILLNSLQWFSVWIIKTYPYLAFYKFGKANSYVNIMRTY
;
A
#
# COMPACT_ATOMS: atom_id res chain seq x y z
N MET A 1 49.62 10.67 10.69
CA MET A 1 49.77 11.89 11.52
C MET A 1 49.15 13.05 10.76
N PRO A 2 48.49 14.02 11.41
CA PRO A 2 48.34 14.21 12.85
C PRO A 2 46.96 13.82 13.40
N LEU A 3 46.97 13.51 14.70
CA LEU A 3 45.86 13.38 15.64
C LEU A 3 45.72 14.71 16.39
N GLU A 4 44.52 15.24 16.54
CA GLU A 4 44.11 16.21 17.60
C GLU A 4 42.62 15.90 17.89
N LYS A 5 42.18 15.30 19.02
CA LYS A 5 42.07 15.77 20.43
C LYS A 5 41.36 17.14 20.48
N VAL A 6 40.24 17.41 21.18
CA VAL A 6 39.81 17.19 22.59
C VAL A 6 38.28 17.50 22.64
N CYS A 7 37.41 16.83 23.42
CA CYS A 7 36.92 17.38 24.70
C CYS A 7 36.24 16.35 25.61
N LYS A 8 36.49 16.52 26.91
CA LYS A 8 36.14 15.69 28.07
C LYS A 8 34.79 16.11 28.69
N SER A 9 34.32 15.20 29.56
CA SER A 9 33.38 15.32 30.69
C SER A 9 31.90 15.52 30.41
N CYS A 10 31.12 14.46 30.66
CA CYS A 10 29.94 14.53 31.51
C CYS A 10 29.80 13.21 32.29
N GLU A 11 29.55 13.37 33.57
CA GLU A 11 29.51 12.34 34.61
C GLU A 11 28.34 11.36 34.43
N LEU A 12 28.54 10.17 34.98
CA LEU A 12 27.55 9.12 35.11
C LEU A 12 26.34 9.60 35.91
N ASN A 13 25.15 9.51 35.33
CA ASN A 13 23.92 9.34 36.07
C ASN A 13 23.06 8.28 35.38
N GLU A 14 22.64 7.29 36.17
CA GLU A 14 21.93 6.09 35.74
C GLU A 14 20.50 6.41 35.29
N SER A 15 20.31 6.63 33.98
CA SER A 15 19.03 6.41 33.28
C SER A 15 19.21 6.60 31.77
N ASN A 16 19.85 5.64 31.09
CA ASN A 16 20.04 5.69 29.64
C ASN A 16 19.13 4.68 28.93
N PHE A 17 18.06 5.18 28.28
CA PHE A 17 17.50 4.55 27.08
C PHE A 17 17.82 5.47 25.90
N CYS A 18 19.05 5.36 25.39
CA CYS A 18 19.50 6.06 24.19
C CYS A 18 19.08 5.24 22.96
N LEU A 19 17.98 5.63 22.32
CA LEU A 19 17.55 5.09 21.01
C LEU A 19 18.30 5.82 19.89
N THR A 20 19.60 5.57 19.76
CA THR A 20 20.36 5.89 18.55
C THR A 20 21.33 4.75 18.24
N CYS A 21 20.81 3.69 17.63
CA CYS A 21 21.64 2.66 17.01
C CYS A 21 21.28 2.54 15.53
N THR A 22 21.70 3.52 14.74
CA THR A 22 21.93 3.36 13.30
C THR A 22 23.41 3.05 13.08
N ALA A 23 23.90 1.95 13.66
CA ALA A 23 25.14 1.33 13.22
C ALA A 23 24.83 0.35 12.07
N GLY A 24 24.29 0.88 10.97
CA GLY A 24 24.26 0.17 9.71
C GLY A 24 25.66 0.23 9.10
N LEU A 25 26.30 -0.93 8.91
CA LEU A 25 27.42 -1.07 7.98
C LEU A 25 26.96 -0.49 6.63
N ARG A 26 27.41 0.73 6.33
CA ARG A 26 27.18 1.42 5.06
C ARG A 26 27.91 0.62 3.98
N ARG A 27 27.25 -0.38 3.39
CA ARG A 27 27.57 -0.77 2.02
C ARG A 27 27.42 0.51 1.20
N LYS A 28 28.49 0.94 0.52
CA LYS A 28 28.40 2.01 -0.47
C LYS A 28 27.29 1.61 -1.44
N SER A 29 26.17 2.32 -1.41
CA SER A 29 25.13 2.18 -2.41
C SER A 29 25.79 2.50 -3.74
N ASN A 30 25.81 1.51 -4.64
CA ASN A 30 26.19 1.74 -6.02
C ASN A 30 24.95 2.37 -6.68
N THR A 31 24.65 3.61 -6.32
CA THR A 31 23.75 4.43 -7.14
C THR A 31 24.39 4.49 -8.51
N SER A 32 23.64 4.08 -9.54
CA SER A 32 24.10 4.24 -10.91
C SER A 32 24.48 5.72 -11.08
N LYS A 33 25.72 6.01 -11.55
CA LYS A 33 26.16 7.38 -11.82
C LYS A 33 25.11 8.03 -12.75
N GLY A 34 24.24 8.89 -12.21
CA GLY A 34 23.23 9.64 -12.98
C GLY A 34 21.76 9.45 -12.62
N PHE A 35 21.36 8.54 -11.70
CA PHE A 35 19.94 8.45 -11.29
C PHE A 35 19.58 9.45 -10.19
N SER A 36 18.48 10.19 -10.38
CA SER A 36 17.90 11.14 -9.43
C SER A 36 16.42 10.80 -9.19
N ALA A 37 16.06 10.51 -7.94
CA ALA A 37 14.68 10.22 -7.57
C ALA A 37 13.80 11.47 -7.71
N GLN A 38 14.35 12.65 -7.43
CA GLN A 38 13.68 13.94 -7.61
C GLN A 38 13.30 14.14 -9.07
N ASP A 39 14.22 13.89 -10.00
CA ASP A 39 13.98 14.06 -11.44
C ASP A 39 12.98 13.01 -11.95
N PHE A 40 13.05 11.77 -11.45
CA PHE A 40 12.05 10.74 -11.75
C PHE A 40 10.65 11.16 -11.31
N VAL A 41 10.50 11.63 -10.06
CA VAL A 41 9.20 12.05 -9.54
C VAL A 41 8.71 13.31 -10.24
N GLU A 42 9.59 14.25 -10.57
CA GLU A 42 9.23 15.42 -11.37
C GLU A 42 8.72 15.00 -12.75
N HIS A 43 9.42 14.08 -13.42
CA HIS A 43 9.00 13.54 -14.71
C HIS A 43 7.65 12.81 -14.60
N LEU A 44 7.43 12.03 -13.54
CA LEU A 44 6.16 11.35 -13.28
C LEU A 44 5.01 12.35 -13.07
N LEU A 45 5.22 13.38 -12.27
CA LEU A 45 4.19 14.39 -11.96
C LEU A 45 3.87 15.28 -13.16
N THR A 46 4.86 15.55 -14.02
CA THR A 46 4.69 16.42 -15.21
C THR A 46 4.30 15.64 -16.46
N LYS A 47 5.12 14.71 -16.94
CA LYS A 47 4.86 13.94 -18.17
C LYS A 47 3.92 12.77 -17.92
N GLY A 48 4.06 12.10 -16.78
CA GLY A 48 3.18 11.00 -16.41
C GLY A 48 1.72 11.43 -16.15
N SER A 49 1.47 12.70 -15.82
CA SER A 49 0.10 13.21 -15.62
C SER A 49 -0.68 13.45 -16.91
N ILE A 50 0.02 13.56 -18.04
CA ILE A 50 -0.58 13.71 -19.38
C ILE A 50 -0.49 12.43 -20.22
N ALA A 51 0.42 11.52 -19.88
CA ALA A 51 0.59 10.25 -20.58
C ALA A 51 -0.58 9.28 -20.27
N PRO A 52 -1.29 8.76 -21.28
CA PRO A 52 -2.41 7.84 -21.06
C PRO A 52 -1.94 6.51 -20.46
N CYS A 53 -2.79 5.91 -19.62
CA CYS A 53 -2.63 4.52 -19.17
C CYS A 53 -3.96 3.76 -19.32
N ASP A 54 -4.54 3.85 -20.52
CA ASP A 54 -5.75 3.17 -20.96
C ASP A 54 -5.58 2.66 -22.40
N GLU A 55 -6.64 2.15 -23.02
CA GLU A 55 -6.57 1.54 -24.37
C GLU A 55 -6.02 2.43 -25.49
N THR A 56 -5.88 3.74 -25.23
CA THR A 56 -5.26 4.67 -26.19
C THR A 56 -3.73 4.60 -26.21
N ALA A 57 -3.11 3.91 -25.25
CA ALA A 57 -1.66 3.74 -25.16
C ALA A 57 -1.24 2.35 -25.68
N ASP A 58 -0.20 2.29 -26.52
CA ASP A 58 0.32 1.03 -27.06
C ASP A 58 0.74 0.05 -25.97
N GLN A 59 1.41 0.56 -24.92
CA GLN A 59 1.83 -0.24 -23.77
C GLN A 59 0.65 -0.86 -23.02
N PHE A 60 -0.50 -0.17 -22.98
CA PHE A 60 -1.71 -0.73 -22.39
C PHE A 60 -2.26 -1.89 -23.23
N ASN A 61 -2.15 -1.86 -24.55
CA ASN A 61 -2.64 -2.95 -25.40
C ASN A 61 -1.67 -4.14 -25.48
N ASN A 62 -0.49 -4.03 -24.85
CA ASN A 62 0.46 -5.12 -24.78
C ASN A 62 -0.01 -6.22 -23.81
N ASN A 63 -0.12 -7.44 -24.34
CA ASN A 63 -0.54 -8.64 -23.62
C ASN A 63 0.59 -9.67 -23.49
N LYS A 64 1.85 -9.22 -23.51
CA LYS A 64 3.03 -10.06 -23.31
C LYS A 64 3.60 -9.83 -21.91
N LEU A 65 4.36 -10.81 -21.41
CA LEU A 65 5.20 -10.61 -20.24
C LEU A 65 6.31 -9.59 -20.56
N PRO A 66 6.76 -8.80 -19.58
CA PRO A 66 7.88 -7.90 -19.79
C PRO A 66 9.16 -8.69 -20.09
N PRO A 67 10.11 -8.12 -20.86
CA PRO A 67 11.35 -8.80 -21.22
C PRO A 67 12.24 -9.12 -20.02
N TYR A 68 12.03 -8.46 -18.89
CA TYR A 68 12.73 -8.70 -17.63
C TYR A 68 11.98 -9.65 -16.69
N TYR A 69 10.89 -10.30 -17.11
CA TYR A 69 10.16 -11.24 -16.27
C TYR A 69 11.03 -12.44 -15.89
N ASP A 70 11.22 -12.61 -14.59
CA ASP A 70 11.85 -13.76 -13.95
C ASP A 70 10.80 -14.49 -13.09
N GLU A 71 10.52 -15.74 -13.44
CA GLU A 71 9.51 -16.57 -12.77
C GLU A 71 9.92 -16.94 -11.34
N GLU A 72 11.20 -17.22 -11.10
CA GLU A 72 11.70 -17.60 -9.78
C GLU A 72 11.64 -16.42 -8.81
N MET A 73 12.05 -15.23 -9.27
CA MET A 73 11.89 -13.99 -8.50
C MET A 73 10.42 -13.70 -8.21
N TYR A 74 9.53 -13.92 -9.18
CA TYR A 74 8.10 -13.69 -8.98
C TYR A 74 7.54 -14.61 -7.89
N ILE A 75 7.85 -15.91 -7.94
CA ILE A 75 7.44 -16.89 -6.92
C ILE A 75 8.00 -16.55 -5.55
N ARG A 76 9.27 -16.12 -5.46
CA ARG A 76 9.87 -15.67 -4.19
C ARG A 76 9.20 -14.41 -3.66
N GLY A 77 8.79 -13.49 -4.51
CA GLY A 77 8.03 -12.30 -4.14
C GLY A 77 6.64 -12.64 -3.60
N GLN A 78 5.99 -13.66 -4.18
CA GLN A 78 4.74 -14.20 -3.64
C GLN A 78 4.93 -14.80 -2.24
N LYS A 79 6.03 -15.54 -2.01
CA LYS A 79 6.37 -16.07 -0.67
C LYS A 79 6.63 -14.96 0.34
N PHE A 80 7.26 -13.85 -0.07
CA PHE A 80 7.45 -12.68 0.79
C PHE A 80 6.10 -12.10 1.26
N PHE A 81 5.13 -11.96 0.36
CA PHE A 81 3.78 -11.53 0.74
C PHE A 81 3.17 -12.44 1.80
N HIS A 82 3.23 -13.76 1.61
CA HIS A 82 2.67 -14.72 2.57
C HIS A 82 3.38 -14.72 3.93
N LYS A 83 4.71 -14.55 3.93
CA LYS A 83 5.52 -14.41 5.15
C LYS A 83 5.12 -13.18 5.97
N HIS A 84 4.63 -12.13 5.33
CA HIS A 84 4.30 -10.84 5.95
C HIS A 84 2.84 -10.42 5.77
N ILE A 85 1.93 -11.35 5.47
CA ILE A 85 0.57 -11.04 5.00
C ILE A 85 -0.19 -10.08 5.91
N PHE A 86 -0.02 -10.17 7.23
CA PHE A 86 -0.64 -9.22 8.16
C PHE A 86 -0.17 -7.77 7.91
N GLY A 87 1.15 -7.56 7.86
CA GLY A 87 1.75 -6.25 7.60
C GLY A 87 1.47 -5.75 6.18
N MET A 88 1.39 -6.66 5.20
CA MET A 88 1.01 -6.34 3.82
C MET A 88 -0.42 -5.81 3.74
N PHE A 89 -1.39 -6.45 4.42
CA PHE A 89 -2.77 -5.97 4.47
C PHE A 89 -2.90 -4.61 5.16
N LEU A 90 -2.18 -4.41 6.26
CA LEU A 90 -2.15 -3.11 6.94
C LEU A 90 -1.55 -2.01 6.06
N GLY A 91 -0.40 -2.29 5.43
CA GLY A 91 0.24 -1.37 4.49
C GLY A 91 -0.67 -0.98 3.33
N ASN A 92 -1.36 -1.95 2.73
CA ASN A 92 -2.29 -1.72 1.62
C ASN A 92 -3.55 -0.97 2.06
N LEU A 93 -4.05 -1.22 3.28
CA LEU A 93 -5.17 -0.46 3.83
C LEU A 93 -4.78 1.02 4.03
N LEU A 94 -3.64 1.29 4.67
CA LEU A 94 -3.15 2.65 4.88
C LEU A 94 -2.80 3.33 3.55
N GLY A 95 -2.20 2.60 2.62
CA GLY A 95 -1.89 3.09 1.28
C GLY A 95 -3.15 3.46 0.49
N LEU A 96 -4.22 2.66 0.60
CA LEU A 96 -5.53 3.00 0.03
C LEU A 96 -6.15 4.22 0.72
N MET A 97 -6.13 4.29 2.05
CA MET A 97 -6.63 5.45 2.79
C MET A 97 -5.92 6.74 2.40
N ALA A 98 -4.60 6.68 2.20
CA ALA A 98 -3.82 7.79 1.70
C ALA A 98 -4.11 8.08 0.21
N GLY A 99 -4.27 7.05 -0.63
CA GLY A 99 -4.66 7.22 -2.04
C GLY A 99 -6.03 7.87 -2.22
N LEU A 100 -6.95 7.70 -1.26
CA LEU A 100 -8.25 8.37 -1.25
C LEU A 100 -8.16 9.88 -1.04
N SER A 101 -7.04 10.44 -0.57
CA SER A 101 -6.89 11.89 -0.47
C SER A 101 -6.47 12.52 -1.81
N ILE A 102 -5.93 11.73 -2.73
CA ILE A 102 -5.48 12.18 -4.06
C ILE A 102 -6.70 12.54 -4.91
N GLN A 103 -6.82 13.82 -5.26
CA GLN A 103 -8.02 14.39 -5.90
C GLN A 103 -8.43 13.67 -7.19
N SER A 104 -7.47 13.31 -8.06
CA SER A 104 -7.77 12.58 -9.31
C SER A 104 -8.34 11.19 -9.02
N SER A 105 -7.73 10.46 -8.09
CA SER A 105 -8.19 9.14 -7.67
C SER A 105 -9.56 9.22 -7.02
N LEU A 106 -9.72 10.12 -6.04
CA LEU A 106 -10.95 10.32 -5.29
C LEU A 106 -12.14 10.64 -6.22
N ALA A 107 -11.96 11.56 -7.15
CA ALA A 107 -13.00 11.94 -8.11
C ALA A 107 -13.42 10.77 -9.01
N VAL A 108 -12.47 9.97 -9.51
CA VAL A 108 -12.78 8.74 -10.27
C VAL A 108 -13.59 7.76 -9.41
N LEU A 109 -13.21 7.56 -8.15
CA LEU A 109 -13.92 6.62 -7.27
C LEU A 109 -15.35 7.08 -6.97
N ILE A 110 -15.55 8.37 -6.68
CA ILE A 110 -16.88 8.98 -6.48
C ILE A 110 -17.73 8.80 -7.75
N MET A 111 -17.16 9.09 -8.92
CA MET A 111 -17.85 8.94 -10.22
C MET A 111 -18.31 7.49 -10.49
N THR A 112 -17.56 6.50 -10.02
CA THR A 112 -17.97 5.09 -10.20
C THR A 112 -19.23 4.75 -9.41
N LYS A 113 -19.53 5.47 -8.31
CA LYS A 113 -20.61 5.18 -7.35
C LYS A 113 -20.50 3.80 -6.68
N MET A 114 -19.31 3.18 -6.73
CA MET A 114 -19.05 1.86 -6.16
C MET A 114 -18.46 1.90 -4.75
N SER A 115 -18.42 3.08 -4.11
CA SER A 115 -17.87 3.26 -2.74
C SER A 115 -18.59 4.34 -1.94
N GLY A 116 -19.79 4.75 -2.37
CA GLY A 116 -20.57 5.81 -1.72
C GLY A 116 -21.43 5.33 -0.54
N SER A 117 -21.24 4.10 -0.08
CA SER A 117 -21.91 3.52 1.09
C SER A 117 -21.09 2.37 1.65
N ASP A 118 -21.30 2.02 2.92
CA ASP A 118 -20.68 0.85 3.57
C ASP A 118 -20.79 -0.43 2.71
N TYR A 119 -21.98 -0.65 2.12
CA TYR A 119 -22.25 -1.83 1.31
C TYR A 119 -21.48 -1.83 -0.02
N THR A 120 -21.52 -0.72 -0.77
CA THR A 120 -20.82 -0.64 -2.05
C THR A 120 -19.31 -0.68 -1.85
N ALA A 121 -18.80 0.01 -0.82
CA ALA A 121 -17.41 -0.05 -0.41
C ALA A 121 -17.00 -1.48 -0.01
N TYR A 122 -17.80 -2.19 0.79
CA TYR A 122 -17.58 -3.60 1.11
C TYR A 122 -17.37 -4.46 -0.15
N LYS A 123 -18.31 -4.38 -1.11
CA LYS A 123 -18.23 -5.16 -2.37
C LYS A 123 -16.95 -4.86 -3.13
N ARG A 124 -16.61 -3.59 -3.25
CA ARG A 124 -15.44 -3.13 -4.00
C ARG A 124 -14.14 -3.56 -3.36
N TYR A 125 -13.96 -3.27 -2.08
CA TYR A 125 -12.68 -3.50 -1.42
C TYR A 125 -12.44 -4.98 -1.09
N VAL A 126 -13.49 -5.76 -0.83
CA VAL A 126 -13.36 -7.23 -0.81
C VAL A 126 -13.03 -7.76 -2.21
N SER A 127 -13.60 -7.20 -3.28
CA SER A 127 -13.18 -7.57 -4.65
C SER A 127 -11.70 -7.28 -4.89
N THR A 128 -11.19 -6.13 -4.44
CA THR A 128 -9.76 -5.79 -4.54
C THR A 128 -8.90 -6.77 -3.75
N ILE A 129 -9.27 -7.09 -2.51
CA ILE A 129 -8.57 -8.09 -1.68
C ILE A 129 -8.52 -9.44 -2.40
N LEU A 130 -9.63 -9.91 -2.96
CA LEU A 130 -9.67 -11.20 -3.64
C LEU A 130 -8.85 -11.22 -4.95
N HIS A 131 -8.81 -10.12 -5.71
CA HIS A 131 -7.90 -10.01 -6.87
C HIS A 131 -6.44 -10.02 -6.44
N MET A 132 -6.09 -9.27 -5.40
CA MET A 132 -4.75 -9.22 -4.82
C MET A 132 -4.30 -10.62 -4.34
N MET A 133 -5.16 -11.35 -3.63
CA MET A 133 -4.86 -12.71 -3.19
C MET A 133 -4.59 -13.64 -4.39
N ILE A 134 -5.37 -13.55 -5.47
CA ILE A 134 -5.07 -14.30 -6.70
C ILE A 134 -3.67 -13.97 -7.24
N TRP A 135 -3.24 -12.70 -7.18
CA TRP A 135 -1.92 -12.29 -7.66
C TRP A 135 -0.77 -12.88 -6.84
N TYR A 136 -1.01 -13.23 -5.58
CA TYR A 136 -0.02 -13.88 -4.72
C TYR A 136 -0.18 -15.40 -4.58
N ASP A 137 -1.34 -15.96 -4.97
CA ASP A 137 -1.65 -17.38 -4.77
C ASP A 137 -1.55 -18.22 -6.07
N SER A 138 -1.45 -17.58 -7.23
CA SER A 138 -1.55 -18.27 -8.52
C SER A 138 -0.31 -18.05 -9.38
N ASP A 139 -0.01 -19.04 -10.23
CA ASP A 139 1.08 -18.95 -11.20
C ASP A 139 0.85 -17.79 -12.19
N PHE A 140 1.91 -17.08 -12.54
CA PHE A 140 1.84 -16.03 -13.55
C PHE A 140 2.26 -16.54 -14.92
N LYS A 141 1.30 -17.09 -15.67
CA LYS A 141 1.48 -17.56 -17.04
C LYS A 141 0.31 -17.06 -17.90
N PRO A 142 0.50 -16.80 -19.20
CA PRO A 142 -0.60 -16.49 -20.10
C PRO A 142 -1.75 -17.49 -19.94
N GLY A 143 -2.97 -17.00 -19.76
CA GLY A 143 -4.17 -17.82 -19.53
C GLY A 143 -4.36 -18.36 -18.11
N SER A 144 -3.41 -18.16 -17.20
CA SER A 144 -3.56 -18.56 -15.79
C SER A 144 -4.67 -17.77 -15.09
N ARG A 145 -5.03 -18.21 -13.88
CA ARG A 145 -6.01 -17.51 -13.05
C ARG A 145 -5.54 -16.08 -12.68
N LEU A 146 -4.24 -15.91 -12.45
CA LEU A 146 -3.62 -14.61 -12.22
C LEU A 146 -3.78 -13.71 -13.43
N TRP A 147 -3.44 -14.24 -14.61
CA TRP A 147 -3.53 -13.50 -15.87
C TRP A 147 -4.95 -12.99 -16.12
N LYS A 148 -5.96 -13.86 -16.00
CA LYS A 148 -7.39 -13.50 -16.14
C LYS A 148 -7.83 -12.45 -15.11
N SER A 149 -7.29 -12.53 -13.88
CA SER A 149 -7.56 -11.55 -12.83
C SER A 149 -7.00 -10.17 -13.20
N LEU A 150 -5.76 -10.10 -13.72
CA LEU A 150 -5.16 -8.86 -14.21
C LEU A 150 -5.92 -8.29 -15.42
N GLU A 151 -6.31 -9.11 -16.39
CA GLU A 151 -7.12 -8.68 -17.54
C GLU A 151 -8.45 -8.06 -17.09
N ASN A 152 -9.13 -8.67 -16.12
CA ASN A 152 -10.37 -8.13 -15.55
C ASN A 152 -10.16 -6.75 -14.89
N VAL A 153 -9.11 -6.60 -14.09
CA VAL A 153 -8.77 -5.32 -13.45
C VAL A 153 -8.38 -4.26 -14.47
N LYS A 154 -7.57 -4.64 -15.47
CA LYS A 154 -7.18 -3.78 -16.59
C LYS A 154 -8.40 -3.27 -17.37
N GLN A 155 -9.36 -4.14 -17.68
CA GLN A 155 -10.62 -3.76 -18.31
C GLN A 155 -11.45 -2.82 -17.43
N LYS A 156 -11.55 -3.08 -16.12
CA LYS A 156 -12.25 -2.17 -15.18
C LYS A 156 -11.62 -0.79 -15.14
N HIS A 157 -10.29 -0.69 -15.14
CA HIS A 157 -9.59 0.59 -15.22
C HIS A 157 -9.86 1.30 -16.56
N ASN A 158 -9.83 0.57 -17.69
CA ASN A 158 -10.18 1.15 -18.99
C ASN A 158 -11.62 1.69 -19.03
N SER A 159 -12.60 0.91 -18.54
CA SER A 159 -13.99 1.36 -18.45
C SER A 159 -14.15 2.58 -17.55
N ALA A 160 -13.44 2.64 -16.42
CA ALA A 160 -13.42 3.81 -15.56
C ALA A 160 -12.77 5.02 -16.25
N SER A 161 -11.68 4.83 -16.99
CA SER A 161 -11.01 5.89 -17.76
C SER A 161 -11.92 6.49 -18.81
N LYS A 162 -12.61 5.65 -19.61
CA LYS A 162 -13.61 6.10 -20.59
C LYS A 162 -14.72 6.92 -19.95
N LYS A 163 -15.28 6.43 -18.84
CA LYS A 163 -16.32 7.16 -18.11
C LYS A 163 -15.80 8.48 -17.55
N SER A 164 -14.57 8.50 -17.05
CA SER A 164 -13.89 9.69 -16.53
C SER A 164 -13.72 10.74 -17.62
N MET A 165 -13.36 10.36 -18.84
CA MET A 165 -13.30 11.28 -19.98
C MET A 165 -14.67 11.92 -20.27
N CYS A 166 -15.77 11.17 -20.15
CA CYS A 166 -17.11 11.71 -20.36
C CYS A 166 -17.55 12.66 -19.24
N VAL A 167 -17.30 12.30 -17.98
CA VAL A 167 -17.86 12.99 -16.80
C VAL A 167 -16.89 14.02 -16.21
N LEU A 168 -15.64 13.62 -15.95
CA LEU A 168 -14.62 14.42 -15.27
C LEU A 168 -13.67 15.16 -16.22
N LYS A 169 -13.74 14.85 -17.53
CA LYS A 169 -12.94 15.48 -18.60
C LYS A 169 -11.43 15.20 -18.53
N TYR A 170 -11.04 14.12 -17.85
CA TYR A 170 -9.69 13.57 -17.91
C TYR A 170 -9.71 12.04 -17.81
N ARG A 171 -8.62 11.41 -18.26
CA ARG A 171 -8.43 9.95 -18.25
C ARG A 171 -7.54 9.51 -17.10
N ILE A 172 -7.56 8.21 -16.80
CA ILE A 172 -6.54 7.61 -15.95
C ILE A 172 -5.21 7.64 -16.69
N ASN A 173 -4.22 8.31 -16.11
CA ASN A 173 -2.89 8.52 -16.69
C ASN A 173 -1.82 7.67 -15.97
N GLN A 174 -0.59 7.71 -16.49
CA GLN A 174 0.55 6.98 -15.93
C GLN A 174 0.86 7.38 -14.47
N LYS A 175 0.73 8.67 -14.12
CA LYS A 175 0.88 9.14 -12.74
C LYS A 175 -0.16 8.51 -11.81
N ASP A 176 -1.43 8.50 -12.19
CA ASP A 176 -2.50 7.90 -11.36
C ASP A 176 -2.24 6.40 -11.12
N MET A 177 -1.78 5.67 -12.15
CA MET A 177 -1.42 4.26 -12.02
C MET A 177 -0.17 4.03 -11.16
N ALA A 178 0.83 4.89 -11.25
CA ALA A 178 2.00 4.85 -10.39
C ALA A 178 1.65 5.14 -8.91
N LEU A 179 0.78 6.11 -8.65
CA LEU A 179 0.31 6.41 -7.29
C LEU A 179 -0.56 5.27 -6.73
N ALA A 180 -1.33 4.58 -7.57
CA ALA A 180 -2.00 3.34 -7.18
C ALA A 180 -0.99 2.24 -6.85
N GLN A 181 0.07 2.06 -7.64
CA GLN A 181 1.16 1.12 -7.34
C GLN A 181 1.84 1.46 -6.01
N PHE A 182 2.09 2.75 -5.73
CA PHE A 182 2.60 3.20 -4.43
C PHE A 182 1.69 2.76 -3.28
N GLY A 183 0.37 2.84 -3.43
CA GLY A 183 -0.58 2.40 -2.40
C GLY A 183 -0.45 0.92 -2.01
N PHE A 184 0.11 0.07 -2.87
CA PHE A 184 0.29 -1.36 -2.61
C PHE A 184 1.69 -1.77 -2.14
N MET A 185 2.71 -0.94 -2.34
CA MET A 185 4.10 -1.32 -2.06
C MET A 185 4.94 -0.19 -1.46
N GLY A 186 4.59 1.06 -1.70
CA GLY A 186 5.38 2.23 -1.28
C GLY A 186 5.56 2.33 0.22
N LEU A 187 4.49 2.14 1.01
CA LEU A 187 4.58 2.14 2.48
C LEU A 187 5.32 0.89 3.02
N ILE A 188 5.22 -0.25 2.35
CA ILE A 188 5.97 -1.46 2.71
C ILE A 188 7.47 -1.20 2.56
N VAL A 189 7.88 -0.55 1.48
CA VAL A 189 9.29 -0.24 1.21
C VAL A 189 9.83 0.84 2.15
N THR A 190 9.04 1.88 2.44
CA THR A 190 9.50 3.09 3.15
C THR A 190 9.22 3.09 4.66
N ARG A 191 8.29 2.25 5.14
CA ARG A 191 7.77 2.22 6.52
C ARG A 191 7.55 0.80 7.07
N ASN A 192 8.24 -0.21 6.53
CA ASN A 192 8.11 -1.63 6.93
C ASN A 192 7.99 -1.88 8.45
N GLN A 193 8.85 -1.30 9.28
CA GLN A 193 8.84 -1.50 10.73
C GLN A 193 7.53 -1.05 11.38
N LEU A 194 6.98 0.09 10.94
CA LEU A 194 5.67 0.59 11.37
C LEU A 194 4.49 -0.18 10.74
N LEU A 195 4.77 -1.19 9.91
CA LEU A 195 3.77 -2.13 9.40
C LEU A 195 3.94 -3.53 9.99
N GLY A 196 4.90 -3.73 10.90
CA GLY A 196 5.18 -5.03 11.51
C GLY A 196 5.95 -5.98 10.60
N ILE A 197 6.57 -5.46 9.54
CA ILE A 197 7.45 -6.20 8.65
C ILE A 197 8.86 -6.07 9.21
N HIS A 198 9.17 -6.95 10.15
CA HIS A 198 10.50 -7.07 10.76
C HIS A 198 11.35 -8.10 10.00
N ASP A 199 12.68 -7.93 10.05
CA ASP A 199 13.66 -8.81 9.41
C ASP A 199 13.51 -8.96 7.89
N MET A 200 13.24 -7.84 7.21
CA MET A 200 13.16 -7.80 5.75
C MET A 200 14.56 -8.01 5.14
N ASN A 201 14.72 -9.09 4.38
CA ASN A 201 15.92 -9.34 3.57
C ASN A 201 15.84 -8.54 2.26
N ASP A 202 16.94 -7.89 1.84
CA ASP A 202 16.99 -7.17 0.57
C ASP A 202 16.71 -8.09 -0.62
N ASP A 203 17.16 -9.35 -0.62
CA ASP A 203 16.87 -10.30 -1.71
C ASP A 203 15.37 -10.65 -1.79
N GLU A 204 14.70 -10.78 -0.63
CA GLU A 204 13.26 -11.02 -0.59
C GLU A 204 12.48 -9.77 -1.02
N LEU A 205 12.96 -8.59 -0.63
CA LEU A 205 12.40 -7.32 -1.06
C LEU A 205 12.53 -7.12 -2.58
N GLU A 206 13.67 -7.48 -3.18
CA GLU A 206 13.87 -7.42 -4.62
C GLU A 206 12.82 -8.25 -5.36
N CYS A 207 12.60 -9.48 -4.89
CA CYS A 207 11.61 -10.39 -5.45
C CYS A 207 10.18 -9.83 -5.29
N PHE A 208 9.87 -9.20 -4.15
CA PHE A 208 8.60 -8.53 -3.93
C PHE A 208 8.39 -7.33 -4.87
N LEU A 209 9.41 -6.49 -5.05
CA LEU A 209 9.37 -5.37 -5.98
C LEU A 209 9.23 -5.83 -7.43
N HIS A 210 9.87 -6.95 -7.79
CA HIS A 210 9.72 -7.57 -9.09
C HIS A 210 8.26 -7.97 -9.38
N VAL A 211 7.53 -8.50 -8.39
CA VAL A 211 6.09 -8.78 -8.54
C VAL A 211 5.31 -7.53 -8.94
N TRP A 212 5.53 -6.41 -8.24
CA TRP A 212 4.82 -5.15 -8.54
C TRP A 212 5.30 -4.47 -9.81
N ARG A 213 6.57 -4.61 -10.19
CA ARG A 213 7.08 -4.13 -11.49
C ARG A 213 6.35 -4.82 -12.63
N VAL A 214 6.27 -6.16 -12.59
CA VAL A 214 5.62 -6.96 -13.64
C VAL A 214 4.10 -6.71 -13.66
N ILE A 215 3.45 -6.62 -12.50
CA ILE A 215 2.02 -6.26 -12.43
C ILE A 215 1.77 -4.87 -13.05
N GLY A 216 2.60 -3.87 -12.71
CA GLY A 216 2.51 -2.53 -13.29
C GLY A 216 2.59 -2.56 -14.83
N TYR A 217 3.58 -3.28 -15.37
CA TYR A 217 3.75 -3.46 -16.81
C TYR A 217 2.50 -4.05 -17.47
N VAL A 218 1.96 -5.14 -16.92
CA VAL A 218 0.81 -5.84 -17.50
C VAL A 218 -0.47 -5.00 -17.40
N LEU A 219 -0.59 -4.15 -16.38
CA LEU A 219 -1.67 -3.17 -16.24
C LEU A 219 -1.52 -1.95 -17.16
N GLY A 220 -0.46 -1.88 -17.97
CA GLY A 220 -0.25 -0.85 -19.00
C GLY A 220 0.69 0.28 -18.59
N MET A 221 1.38 0.17 -17.46
CA MET A 221 2.39 1.16 -17.07
C MET A 221 3.60 1.08 -18.00
N GLU A 222 4.07 2.23 -18.46
CA GLU A 222 5.35 2.31 -19.16
C GLU A 222 6.51 2.21 -18.17
N GLU A 223 7.62 1.64 -18.61
CA GLU A 223 8.78 1.39 -17.75
C GLU A 223 9.37 2.67 -17.14
N GLN A 224 9.24 3.81 -17.84
CA GLN A 224 9.69 5.11 -17.37
C GLN A 224 8.85 5.70 -16.22
N TYR A 225 7.63 5.20 -16.01
CA TYR A 225 6.73 5.61 -14.92
C TYR A 225 6.53 4.52 -13.86
N ASN A 226 7.05 3.31 -14.08
CA ASN A 226 6.98 2.21 -13.12
C ASN A 226 7.89 2.49 -11.91
N LEU A 227 7.30 2.51 -10.72
CA LEU A 227 8.02 2.86 -9.49
C LEU A 227 9.02 1.76 -9.09
N CYS A 228 8.72 0.50 -9.42
CA CYS A 228 9.57 -0.63 -9.10
C CYS A 228 10.70 -0.72 -10.13
N ARG A 229 11.90 -0.30 -9.75
CA ARG A 229 13.10 -0.33 -10.59
C ARG A 229 13.90 -1.60 -10.33
N LYS A 230 14.86 -1.90 -11.22
CA LYS A 230 15.82 -2.99 -11.01
C LYS A 230 16.64 -2.79 -9.74
N ASN A 231 16.97 -1.53 -9.40
CA ASN A 231 17.70 -1.19 -8.20
C ASN A 231 16.72 -0.87 -7.05
N ILE A 232 16.86 -1.58 -5.94
CA ILE A 232 16.03 -1.42 -4.73
C ILE A 232 16.22 -0.03 -4.13
N ASP A 233 17.44 0.50 -4.10
CA ASP A 233 17.74 1.82 -3.53
C ASP A 233 17.10 2.93 -4.37
N GLU A 234 17.07 2.79 -5.70
CA GLU A 234 16.35 3.71 -6.58
C GLU A 234 14.85 3.67 -6.28
N THR A 235 14.27 2.48 -6.12
CA THR A 235 12.85 2.29 -5.77
C THR A 235 12.51 2.90 -4.40
N LYS A 236 13.35 2.64 -3.39
CA LYS A 236 13.24 3.23 -2.04
C LYS A 236 13.26 4.76 -2.11
N ALA A 237 14.23 5.33 -2.85
CA ALA A 237 14.36 6.77 -3.02
C ALA A 237 13.15 7.40 -3.73
N ILE A 238 12.66 6.80 -4.82
CA ILE A 238 11.43 7.25 -5.51
C ILE A 238 10.24 7.23 -4.55
N CYS A 239 10.05 6.13 -3.81
CA CYS A 239 8.93 6.00 -2.90
C CYS A 239 9.00 7.02 -1.74
N HIS A 240 10.20 7.30 -1.21
CA HIS A 240 10.37 8.36 -0.22
C HIS A 240 10.03 9.74 -0.79
N GLU A 241 10.45 10.03 -2.01
CA GLU A 241 10.16 11.30 -2.68
C GLU A 241 8.64 11.48 -2.93
N ILE A 242 7.96 10.43 -3.40
CA ILE A 242 6.48 10.43 -3.56
C ILE A 242 5.78 10.60 -2.21
N LEU A 243 6.24 9.89 -1.18
CA LEU A 243 5.67 9.97 0.16
C LEU A 243 5.73 11.42 0.68
N THR A 244 6.88 12.07 0.58
CA THR A 244 7.11 13.42 1.08
C THR A 244 6.44 14.51 0.24
N ARG A 245 6.48 14.43 -1.10
CA ARG A 245 5.97 15.51 -1.97
C ARG A 245 4.51 15.39 -2.35
N VAL A 246 3.95 14.18 -2.29
CA VAL A 246 2.59 13.91 -2.78
C VAL A 246 1.72 13.39 -1.64
N ILE A 247 2.09 12.25 -1.06
CA ILE A 247 1.16 11.52 -0.18
C ILE A 247 0.91 12.26 1.14
N THR A 248 1.97 12.65 1.85
CA THR A 248 1.85 13.34 3.14
C THR A 248 1.08 14.66 3.01
N PRO A 249 1.44 15.60 2.09
CA PRO A 249 0.72 16.87 1.95
C PRO A 249 -0.76 16.67 1.61
N THR A 250 -1.06 15.78 0.67
CA THR A 250 -2.46 15.55 0.24
C THR A 250 -3.32 14.95 1.37
N VAL A 251 -2.76 14.12 2.24
CA VAL A 251 -3.47 13.64 3.44
C VAL A 251 -3.71 14.77 4.45
N GLU A 252 -2.74 15.68 4.61
CA GLU A 252 -2.84 16.82 5.55
C GLU A 252 -3.83 17.89 5.10
N GLU A 253 -4.06 18.04 3.80
CA GLU A 253 -5.05 18.97 3.22
C GLU A 253 -6.52 18.67 3.63
N LYS A 254 -6.80 17.48 4.17
CA LYS A 254 -8.10 17.08 4.79
C LYS A 254 -9.34 17.46 3.96
N GLN A 255 -9.40 17.00 2.71
CA GLN A 255 -10.55 17.24 1.85
C GLN A 255 -11.85 16.62 2.42
N THR A 256 -12.97 17.32 2.37
CA THR A 256 -14.23 16.89 3.02
C THR A 256 -14.71 15.51 2.54
N ASN A 257 -14.64 15.24 1.23
CA ASN A 257 -15.08 13.98 0.64
C ASN A 257 -14.16 12.79 0.95
N HIS A 258 -12.90 13.05 1.36
CA HIS A 258 -11.94 12.02 1.73
C HIS A 258 -12.43 11.24 2.95
N LEU A 259 -12.85 11.95 3.99
CA LEU A 259 -13.25 11.33 5.25
C LEU A 259 -14.48 10.43 5.10
N ASP A 260 -15.46 10.83 4.27
CA ASP A 260 -16.64 10.00 3.99
C ASP A 260 -16.27 8.71 3.28
N MET A 261 -15.40 8.78 2.27
CA MET A 261 -14.93 7.61 1.53
C MET A 261 -14.10 6.67 2.41
N VAL A 262 -13.27 7.22 3.30
CA VAL A 262 -12.55 6.44 4.32
C VAL A 262 -13.52 5.79 5.30
N ASN A 263 -14.57 6.49 5.74
CA ASN A 263 -15.60 5.93 6.61
C ASN A 263 -16.31 4.75 5.95
N TYR A 264 -16.75 4.88 4.70
CA TYR A 264 -17.38 3.79 3.96
C TYR A 264 -16.44 2.59 3.76
N LEU A 265 -15.16 2.85 3.45
CA LEU A 265 -14.11 1.82 3.36
C LEU A 265 -13.98 1.06 4.69
N ILE A 266 -13.72 1.77 5.79
CA ILE A 266 -13.51 1.18 7.11
C ILE A 266 -14.76 0.41 7.55
N ASN A 267 -15.94 1.03 7.49
CA ASN A 267 -17.18 0.41 7.92
C ASN A 267 -17.59 -0.79 7.06
N GLY A 268 -17.28 -0.79 5.76
CA GLY A 268 -17.46 -1.95 4.89
C GLY A 268 -16.57 -3.11 5.31
N LEU A 269 -15.29 -2.84 5.56
CA LEU A 269 -14.30 -3.85 5.95
C LEU A 269 -14.40 -4.29 7.41
N ARG A 270 -15.19 -3.62 8.26
CA ARG A 270 -15.48 -4.10 9.64
C ARG A 270 -16.14 -5.48 9.67
N THR A 271 -16.77 -5.90 8.58
CA THR A 271 -17.29 -7.27 8.42
C THR A 271 -16.20 -8.33 8.24
N MET A 272 -14.98 -7.91 7.90
CA MET A 272 -13.79 -8.76 7.83
C MET A 272 -12.94 -8.62 9.10
N ASN A 273 -12.75 -7.38 9.57
CA ASN A 273 -12.02 -7.07 10.79
C ASN A 273 -12.79 -6.05 11.65
N PRO A 274 -13.55 -6.50 12.67
CA PRO A 274 -14.33 -5.63 13.55
C PRO A 274 -13.52 -4.60 14.35
N PHE A 275 -12.20 -4.76 14.39
CA PHE A 275 -11.29 -3.86 15.08
C PHE A 275 -11.13 -2.50 14.39
N LEU A 276 -11.39 -2.44 13.08
CA LEU A 276 -11.22 -1.22 12.27
C LEU A 276 -12.12 -0.07 12.78
N GLU A 277 -11.51 1.09 13.01
CA GLU A 277 -12.17 2.32 13.43
C GLU A 277 -11.47 3.53 12.78
N THR A 278 -12.26 4.42 12.16
CA THR A 278 -11.72 5.43 11.25
C THR A 278 -10.72 6.36 11.92
N LYS A 279 -11.05 6.94 13.08
CA LYS A 279 -10.20 7.96 13.71
C LYS A 279 -8.87 7.36 14.18
N THR A 280 -8.90 6.15 14.73
CA THR A 280 -7.72 5.39 15.16
C THR A 280 -6.81 5.10 13.98
N PHE A 281 -7.35 4.61 12.86
CA PHE A 281 -6.55 4.29 11.67
C PHE A 281 -6.06 5.53 10.93
N MET A 282 -6.81 6.64 10.95
CA MET A 282 -6.34 7.94 10.45
C MET A 282 -5.16 8.47 11.27
N PHE A 283 -5.26 8.41 12.60
CA PHE A 283 -4.16 8.79 13.49
C PHE A 283 -2.94 7.88 13.29
N TYR A 284 -3.17 6.58 13.17
CA TYR A 284 -2.10 5.64 12.90
C TYR A 284 -1.46 5.83 11.51
N MET A 285 -2.25 6.16 10.50
CA MET A 285 -1.73 6.56 9.19
C MET A 285 -0.80 7.77 9.31
N ARG A 286 -1.19 8.80 10.09
CA ARG A 286 -0.35 9.97 10.34
C ARG A 286 1.00 9.59 10.97
N ILE A 287 1.01 8.69 11.95
CA ILE A 287 2.25 8.13 12.54
C ILE A 287 3.11 7.49 11.45
N VAL A 288 2.51 6.65 10.60
CA VAL A 288 3.22 5.92 9.54
C VAL A 288 3.80 6.87 8.50
N LEU A 289 3.04 7.85 8.02
CA LEU A 289 3.50 8.81 7.01
C LEU A 289 4.66 9.66 7.54
N ASN A 290 4.51 10.22 8.74
CA ASN A 290 5.50 11.09 9.38
C ASN A 290 6.65 10.34 10.04
N ASN A 291 6.56 9.02 10.15
CA ASN A 291 7.51 8.17 10.87
C ASN A 291 7.75 8.66 12.31
N ASP A 292 6.69 9.13 12.97
CA ASP A 292 6.76 9.80 14.27
C ASP A 292 5.85 9.13 15.30
N LEU A 293 6.48 8.41 16.24
CA LEU A 293 5.80 7.80 17.38
C LEU A 293 5.66 8.74 18.58
N THR A 294 6.34 9.89 18.58
CA THR A 294 6.33 10.82 19.72
C THR A 294 4.97 11.48 19.91
N CYS A 295 4.15 11.52 18.86
CA CYS A 295 2.78 12.00 18.93
C CYS A 295 1.84 11.06 19.74
N VAL A 296 2.29 9.85 20.10
CA VAL A 296 1.56 8.96 21.00
C VAL A 296 1.80 9.41 22.44
N GLY A 297 1.03 10.38 22.88
CA GLY A 297 1.17 10.95 24.22
C GLY A 297 0.29 12.18 24.42
N ASN A 298 0.17 12.64 25.67
CA ASN A 298 -0.74 13.73 26.03
C ASN A 298 -0.32 15.11 25.48
N ASN A 299 0.85 15.21 24.84
CA ASN A 299 1.35 16.43 24.20
C ASN A 299 0.70 16.69 22.83
N ASP A 300 0.20 15.65 22.17
CA ASP A 300 -0.50 15.77 20.89
C ASP A 300 -1.99 16.03 21.09
N LEU A 301 -2.51 17.09 20.45
CA LEU A 301 -3.91 17.48 20.59
C LEU A 301 -4.87 16.42 20.07
N GLU A 302 -4.57 15.79 18.94
CA GLU A 302 -5.43 14.79 18.32
C GLU A 302 -5.49 13.53 19.18
N TYR A 303 -4.34 13.06 19.69
CA TYR A 303 -4.30 11.96 20.67
C TYR A 303 -5.08 12.29 21.95
N ARG A 304 -4.95 13.51 22.47
CA ARG A 304 -5.67 13.93 23.69
C ARG A 304 -7.19 13.84 23.50
N LEU A 305 -7.69 14.27 22.34
CA LEU A 305 -9.10 14.26 21.98
C LEU A 305 -9.66 12.87 21.65
N MET A 306 -8.81 11.84 21.46
CA MET A 306 -9.27 10.46 21.27
C MET A 306 -9.98 9.92 22.53
N SER A 307 -11.03 9.13 22.31
CA SER A 307 -11.73 8.41 23.37
C SER A 307 -10.84 7.31 23.98
N ASN A 308 -11.24 6.78 25.14
CA ASN A 308 -10.50 5.68 25.78
C ASN A 308 -10.49 4.40 24.92
N ASP A 309 -11.59 4.08 24.22
CA ASP A 309 -11.64 2.96 23.27
C ASP A 309 -10.66 3.16 22.10
N GLN A 310 -10.60 4.37 21.54
CA GLN A 310 -9.66 4.70 20.45
C GLN A 310 -8.20 4.62 20.91
N LYS A 311 -7.89 5.14 22.10
CA LYS A 311 -6.56 5.03 22.71
C LYS A 311 -6.18 3.58 22.96
N PHE A 312 -7.12 2.75 23.45
CA PHE A 312 -6.92 1.32 23.61
C PHE A 312 -6.63 0.64 22.27
N ARG A 313 -7.44 0.91 21.24
CA ARG A 313 -7.24 0.35 19.90
C ARG A 313 -5.87 0.72 19.32
N LEU A 314 -5.48 1.99 19.43
CA LEU A 314 -4.17 2.46 18.97
C LEU A 314 -3.03 1.72 19.67
N ARG A 315 -3.08 1.60 21.01
CA ARG A 315 -2.07 0.87 21.78
C ARG A 315 -2.02 -0.61 21.39
N ALA A 316 -3.17 -1.23 21.14
CA ALA A 316 -3.24 -2.60 20.67
C ALA A 316 -2.66 -2.77 19.26
N ILE A 317 -2.86 -1.81 18.33
CA ILE A 317 -2.18 -1.80 17.03
C ILE A 317 -0.66 -1.74 17.23
N LEU A 318 -0.17 -0.77 18.01
CA LEU A 318 1.27 -0.60 18.25
C LEU A 318 1.90 -1.84 18.89
N LEU A 319 1.21 -2.44 19.87
CA LEU A 319 1.65 -3.68 20.51
C LEU A 319 1.68 -4.84 19.52
N THR A 320 0.63 -5.00 18.71
CA THR A 320 0.56 -6.03 17.65
C THR A 320 1.72 -5.88 16.69
N ILE A 321 1.97 -4.66 16.22
CA ILE A 321 3.02 -4.33 15.26
C ILE A 321 4.41 -4.62 15.83
N LYS A 322 4.67 -4.23 17.07
CA LYS A 322 5.92 -4.57 17.76
C LYS A 322 6.07 -6.08 17.96
N SER A 323 4.99 -6.78 18.29
CA SER A 323 5.01 -8.22 18.57
C SER A 323 5.28 -9.10 17.33
N LEU A 324 5.03 -8.57 16.12
CA LEU A 324 5.30 -9.29 14.86
C LEU A 324 6.79 -9.58 14.60
N GLN A 325 7.70 -9.01 15.39
CA GLN A 325 9.13 -9.38 15.35
C GLN A 325 9.36 -10.82 15.83
N TYR A 326 8.44 -11.37 16.63
CA TYR A 326 8.53 -12.73 17.13
C TYR A 326 7.88 -13.70 16.14
N SER A 327 8.66 -14.69 15.66
CA SER A 327 8.21 -15.64 14.64
C SER A 327 6.91 -16.38 14.98
N LEU A 328 6.70 -16.78 16.24
CA LEU A 328 5.48 -17.47 16.66
C LEU A 328 4.24 -16.55 16.56
N VAL A 329 4.38 -15.29 17.00
CA VAL A 329 3.31 -14.30 16.91
C VAL A 329 2.99 -13.98 15.44
N ARG A 330 4.02 -13.84 14.61
CA ARG A 330 3.89 -13.64 13.17
C ARG A 330 3.15 -14.80 12.50
N ILE A 331 3.52 -16.06 12.78
CA ILE A 331 2.82 -17.23 12.24
C ILE A 331 1.34 -17.24 12.65
N LEU A 332 1.05 -16.95 13.92
CA LEU A 332 -0.32 -16.89 14.43
C LEU A 332 -1.15 -15.81 13.72
N LEU A 333 -0.66 -14.57 13.69
CA LEU A 333 -1.39 -13.44 13.10
C LEU A 333 -1.54 -13.59 11.58
N ASN A 334 -0.53 -14.13 10.89
CA ASN A 334 -0.63 -14.45 9.47
C ASN A 334 -1.69 -15.53 9.21
N SER A 335 -1.74 -16.57 10.05
CA SER A 335 -2.75 -17.63 9.96
C SER A 335 -4.16 -17.09 10.19
N LEU A 336 -4.32 -16.19 11.17
CA LEU A 336 -5.59 -15.50 11.42
C LEU A 336 -6.01 -14.60 10.25
N GLN A 337 -5.06 -13.88 9.64
CA GLN A 337 -5.32 -13.05 8.46
C GLN A 337 -5.77 -13.90 7.28
N TRP A 338 -5.08 -15.02 7.01
CA TRP A 338 -5.46 -15.96 5.95
C TRP A 338 -6.84 -16.57 6.21
N PHE A 339 -7.12 -16.96 7.46
CA PHE A 339 -8.42 -17.48 7.86
C PHE A 339 -9.54 -16.43 7.70
N SER A 340 -9.28 -15.16 8.00
CA SER A 340 -10.22 -14.05 7.77
C SER A 340 -10.58 -13.91 6.29
N VAL A 341 -9.59 -13.99 5.39
CA VAL A 341 -9.81 -13.99 3.93
C VAL A 341 -10.59 -15.24 3.49
N TRP A 342 -10.29 -16.40 4.08
CA TRP A 342 -11.03 -17.63 3.77
C TRP A 342 -12.51 -17.52 4.20
N ILE A 343 -12.79 -16.99 5.40
CA ILE A 343 -14.15 -16.74 5.90
C ILE A 343 -14.89 -15.79 4.95
N ILE A 344 -14.29 -14.65 4.58
CA ILE A 344 -15.02 -13.66 3.76
C ILE A 344 -15.39 -14.22 2.37
N LYS A 345 -14.59 -15.17 1.86
CA LYS A 345 -14.83 -15.85 0.60
C LYS A 345 -15.88 -16.96 0.71
N THR A 346 -15.82 -17.76 1.78
CA THR A 346 -16.59 -19.02 1.90
C THR A 346 -17.87 -18.86 2.72
N TYR A 347 -17.81 -18.16 3.84
CA TYR A 347 -18.92 -17.97 4.77
C TYR A 347 -18.84 -16.60 5.46
N PRO A 348 -19.16 -15.50 4.75
CA PRO A 348 -19.02 -14.14 5.27
C PRO A 348 -20.12 -13.78 6.28
N TYR A 349 -20.12 -14.43 7.44
CA TYR A 349 -21.19 -14.37 8.45
C TYR A 349 -21.47 -12.96 8.98
N LEU A 350 -20.43 -12.14 9.23
CA LEU A 350 -20.61 -10.75 9.65
C LEU A 350 -21.23 -9.90 8.55
N ALA A 351 -20.88 -10.17 7.29
CA ALA A 351 -21.52 -9.51 6.16
C ALA A 351 -22.98 -9.98 6.00
N PHE A 352 -23.31 -11.25 6.29
CA PHE A 352 -24.70 -11.71 6.29
C PHE A 352 -25.54 -10.90 7.27
N TYR A 353 -25.02 -10.67 8.47
CA TYR A 353 -25.69 -9.86 9.47
C TYR A 353 -25.84 -8.40 9.02
N LYS A 354 -24.78 -7.78 8.47
CA LYS A 354 -24.78 -6.35 8.13
C LYS A 354 -25.50 -6.01 6.82
N PHE A 355 -25.38 -6.85 5.79
CA PHE A 355 -25.82 -6.56 4.41
C PHE A 355 -26.83 -7.57 3.86
N GLY A 356 -27.11 -8.66 4.58
CA GLY A 356 -27.95 -9.76 4.14
C GLY A 356 -27.20 -10.82 3.32
N LYS A 357 -27.68 -12.06 3.38
CA LYS A 357 -27.03 -13.23 2.76
C LYS A 357 -26.81 -13.09 1.25
N ALA A 358 -27.80 -12.59 0.51
CA ALA A 358 -27.74 -12.43 -0.94
C ALA A 358 -26.65 -11.44 -1.40
N ASN A 359 -26.36 -10.44 -0.57
CA ASN A 359 -25.47 -9.34 -0.92
C ASN A 359 -24.03 -9.56 -0.47
N SER A 360 -23.79 -10.54 0.40
CA SER A 360 -22.52 -10.70 1.10
C SER A 360 -21.44 -11.39 0.27
N TYR A 361 -21.81 -12.29 -0.65
CA TYR A 361 -20.82 -12.97 -1.49
C TYR A 361 -20.25 -12.04 -2.57
N VAL A 362 -18.93 -12.02 -2.74
CA VAL A 362 -18.25 -11.22 -3.76
C VAL A 362 -17.64 -12.15 -4.81
N ASN A 363 -18.12 -12.05 -6.05
CA ASN A 363 -17.59 -12.82 -7.17
C ASN A 363 -16.74 -11.92 -8.05
N ILE A 364 -15.47 -12.29 -8.24
CA ILE A 364 -14.49 -11.49 -8.98
C ILE A 364 -14.14 -12.06 -10.37
N MET A 365 -14.58 -13.28 -10.69
CA MET A 365 -14.27 -13.97 -11.96
C MET A 365 -15.46 -14.07 -12.91
N ARG A 366 -16.60 -13.41 -12.62
CA ARG A 366 -17.68 -13.30 -13.60
C ARG A 366 -17.25 -12.36 -14.71
N THR A 367 -17.01 -12.92 -15.89
CA THR A 367 -17.04 -12.20 -17.16
C THR A 367 -18.46 -11.67 -17.36
N TYR A 368 -18.59 -10.35 -17.48
CA TYR A 368 -19.84 -9.71 -17.91
C TYR A 368 -19.95 -9.75 -19.42
#